data_AF-A0A5K0W6S9-F1
#
_entry.id   AF-A0A5K0W6S9-F1
#
_cell.length_a   1.000
_cell.length_b   1.000
_cell.length_c   1.000
_cell.angle_alpha   90.00
_cell.angle_beta   90.00
_cell.angle_gamma   90.00
#
_symmetry.space_group_name_H-M   'P 1'
#
loop_
_entity.id
_entity.type
_entity.pdbx_description
1 polymer ?
#
loop_
_entity_poly.entity_id
_entity_poly.type
_entity_poly.pdbx_seq_one_letter_code
_entity_poly.pdbx_strand_id
1 'polypeptide(L)' 'TEHGIFNAILKGHIDFTSKPWPSISPGAKDLVSKMLNVDPRQRVTAFQVL' A
#
# COMPACT_ATOMS: atom_id res chain seq x y z
N THR A 1 -8.56 4.62 18.38
CA THR A 1 -7.75 5.75 18.88
C THR A 1 -6.82 6.21 17.77
N GLU A 2 -6.66 7.52 17.59
CA GLU A 2 -5.83 8.11 16.52
C GLU A 2 -4.38 7.61 16.55
N HIS A 3 -3.83 7.37 17.75
CA HIS A 3 -2.52 6.78 17.96
C HIS A 3 -2.34 5.40 17.30
N GLY A 4 -3.38 4.57 17.25
CA GLY A 4 -3.34 3.27 16.60
C GLY A 4 -3.20 3.37 15.09
N ILE A 5 -3.88 4.36 14.49
CA ILE A 5 -3.82 4.63 13.05
C ILE A 5 -2.44 5.17 12.68
N PHE A 6 -1.91 6.12 13.46
CA PHE A 6 -0.58 6.67 13.23
C PHE A 6 0.52 5.60 13.27
N ASN A 7 0.47 4.71 14.26
CA ASN A 7 1.41 3.58 14.35
C ASN A 7 1.25 2.59 13.20
N ALA A 8 0.03 2.37 12.69
CA ALA A 8 -0.20 1.51 11.54
C ALA A 8 0.37 2.14 10.25
N ILE A 9 0.22 3.45 10.06
CA ILE A 9 0.80 4.19 8.94
C ILE A 9 2.34 4.11 8.99
N LEU A 10 2.95 4.31 10.16
CA LEU A 10 4.40 4.21 10.33
C LEU A 10 4.96 2.81 10.02
N LYS A 11 4.19 1.75 10.32
CA LYS A 11 4.58 0.37 9.98
C LYS A 11 4.57 0.12 8.47
N GLY A 12 3.76 0.86 7.70
CA GLY A 12 3.63 0.68 6.26
C GLY A 12 3.16 -0.72 5.83
N HIS A 13 2.59 -1.50 6.76
CA HIS A 13 2.18 -2.87 6.49
C HIS A 13 0.78 -2.87 5.89
N ILE A 14 0.65 -3.45 4.70
CA ILE A 14 -0.61 -3.59 3.99
C ILE A 14 -0.97 -5.07 3.96
N ASP A 15 -2.18 -5.39 4.44
CA ASP A 15 -2.69 -6.74 4.42
C ASP A 15 -3.37 -7.03 3.07
N PHE A 16 -2.71 -7.85 2.24
CA PHE A 16 -3.25 -8.35 0.97
C PHE A 16 -3.83 -9.78 1.06
N THR A 17 -3.97 -10.31 2.27
CA THR A 17 -4.45 -11.68 2.55
C THR A 17 -5.90 -11.71 3.02
N SER A 18 -6.39 -10.62 3.63
CA SER A 18 -7.80 -10.50 4.00
C SER A 18 -8.69 -10.12 2.83
N LYS A 19 -9.94 -10.63 2.81
CA LYS A 19 -10.95 -10.24 1.80
C LYS A 19 -11.10 -8.70 1.76
N PRO A 20 -11.17 -8.07 0.56
CA PRO A 20 -11.34 -8.68 -0.77
C PRO A 20 -10.02 -9.03 -1.48
N TRP A 21 -8.85 -8.79 -0.89
CA TRP A 21 -7.58 -8.86 -1.60
C TRP A 21 -7.24 -10.22 -2.22
N PRO A 22 -7.54 -11.39 -1.62
CA PRO A 22 -7.28 -12.68 -2.26
C PRO A 22 -7.82 -12.83 -3.68
N SER A 23 -8.96 -12.20 -4.00
CA SER A 23 -9.58 -12.24 -5.34
C SER A 23 -9.09 -11.14 -6.29
N ILE A 24 -8.28 -10.19 -5.81
CA ILE A 24 -7.74 -9.10 -6.63
C ILE A 24 -6.47 -9.55 -7.36
N SER A 25 -6.25 -9.04 -8.57
CA SER A 25 -5.11 -9.40 -9.41
C SER A 25 -3.77 -9.08 -8.73
N PRO A 26 -2.72 -9.90 -8.96
CA PRO A 26 -1.38 -9.62 -8.45
C PRO A 26 -0.84 -8.25 -8.89
N GLY A 27 -1.11 -7.84 -10.12
CA GLY A 27 -0.67 -6.53 -10.64
C GLY A 27 -1.31 -5.34 -9.92
N ALA A 28 -2.58 -5.44 -9.54
CA ALA A 28 -3.22 -4.39 -8.74
C ALA A 28 -2.64 -4.31 -7.32
N LYS A 29 -2.31 -5.45 -6.70
CA LYS A 29 -1.63 -5.48 -5.39
C LYS A 29 -0.23 -4.87 -5.46
N ASP A 30 0.53 -5.20 -6.49
CA ASP A 30 1.87 -4.65 -6.73
C ASP A 30 1.82 -3.13 -6.92
N LEU A 31 0.86 -2.63 -7.70
CA LEU A 31 0.65 -1.19 -7.88
C LEU A 31 0.36 -0.50 -6.53
N VAL A 32 -0.57 -1.03 -5.75
CA VAL A 32 -0.91 -0.45 -4.43
C VAL A 32 0.28 -0.46 -3.48
N SER A 33 1.07 -1.55 -3.46
CA SER A 33 2.29 -1.65 -2.67
C SER A 33 3.30 -0.56 -3.04
N LYS A 34 3.50 -0.32 -4.33
CA LYS A 34 4.39 0.73 -4.85
C LYS A 34 3.89 2.15 -4.55
N MET A 35 2.57 2.38 -4.62
CA MET A 35 1.95 3.67 -4.31
C MET A 35 1.99 4.01 -2.81
N LEU A 36 1.92 3.00 -1.95
CA LEU A 36 1.94 3.15 -0.50
C LEU A 36 3.32 2.88 0.11
N ASN A 37 4.38 2.99 -0.69
CA ASN A 37 5.75 2.82 -0.21
C ASN A 37 6.08 3.86 0.88
N VAL A 38 6.66 3.39 1.99
CA VAL A 38 7.02 4.21 3.15
C VAL A 38 8.09 5.24 2.78
N ASP A 39 9.10 4.85 1.97
CA ASP A 39 10.09 5.80 1.47
C ASP A 39 9.48 6.61 0.30
N PRO A 40 9.27 7.93 0.46
CA PRO A 40 8.68 8.76 -0.59
C PRO A 40 9.55 8.81 -1.87
N ARG A 41 10.85 8.53 -1.79
CA ARG A 41 11.75 8.48 -2.97
C ARG A 41 11.60 7.20 -3.79
N GLN A 42 11.08 6.14 -3.17
CA GLN A 42 10.81 4.85 -3.80
C GLN A 42 9.32 4.69 -4.14
N ARG A 43 8.49 5.70 -3.82
CA ARG A 43 7.07 5.73 -4.13
C ARG A 43 6.88 6.09 -5.60
N VAL A 44 6.10 5.29 -6.30
CA VAL A 44 5.78 5.57 -7.71
C VAL A 44 5.04 6.90 -7.83
N THR A 45 5.38 7.66 -8.86
CA THR A 45 4.71 8.92 -9.15
C THR A 45 3.42 8.67 -9.90
N ALA A 46 2.47 9.61 -9.83
CA ALA A 46 1.21 9.50 -10.59
C ALA A 46 1.46 9.28 -12.09
N PHE A 47 2.50 9.90 -12.64
CA PHE A 47 2.89 9.74 -14.05
C PHE A 47 3.39 8.35 -14.41
N GLN A 48 3.93 7.58 -13.45
CA GLN A 48 4.39 6.20 -13.67
C GLN A 48 3.25 5.16 -13.62
N VAL A 49 2.06 5.58 -13.17
CA VAL A 49 0.89 4.71 -12.98
C VAL A 49 -0.16 4.87 -14.10
N LEU A 50 -0.01 5.91 -14.94
CA LEU A 50 -0.93 6.24 -16.04
C LEU A 50 -0.81 5.27 -17.24
#